data_AF-A0A2E0VUK3-F1
#
_entry.id   AF-A0A2E0VUK3-F1
#
_cell.length_a   1.000
_cell.length_b   1.000
_cell.length_c   1.000
_cell.angle_alpha   90.00
_cell.angle_beta   90.00
_cell.angle_gamma   90.00
#
_symmetry.space_group_name_H-M   'P 1'
#
loop_
_entity.id
_entity.type
_entity.pdbx_description
1 polymer ?
#
loop_
_entity_poly.entity_id
_entity_poly.type
_entity_poly.pdbx_seq_one_letter_code
_entity_poly.pdbx_strand_id
1 'polypeptide(L)'
;MTRTQTIIIEDLVEQILNTQEMVKLHQDHDDEFMVEQYIYRRNSFVKKLLIELLKVEEQNQNIIQAIKTCVRILEKSTPVQKGKGARSGLKNLASLESIA
;
A
#
# COMPACT_ATOMS: atom_id res chain seq x y z
N MET A 1 -13.84 16.43 9.60
CA MET A 1 -12.43 16.09 9.27
C MET A 1 -11.50 16.73 10.30
N THR A 2 -10.55 15.99 10.87
CA THR A 2 -9.58 16.54 11.85
C THR A 2 -8.27 16.95 11.16
N ARG A 3 -7.46 17.81 11.79
CA ARG A 3 -6.14 18.21 11.28
C ARG A 3 -5.23 16.98 11.07
N THR A 4 -5.24 16.04 12.02
CA THR A 4 -4.49 14.79 11.91
C THR A 4 -4.95 13.93 10.74
N GLN A 5 -6.27 13.83 10.50
CA GLN A 5 -6.83 13.08 9.36
C GLN A 5 -6.39 13.68 8.02
N THR A 6 -6.32 15.01 7.95
CA THR A 6 -5.87 15.75 6.75
C THR A 6 -4.42 15.41 6.41
N ILE A 7 -3.53 15.47 7.41
CA ILE A 7 -2.11 15.13 7.25
C ILE A 7 -1.95 13.68 6.75
N ILE A 8 -2.69 12.72 7.33
CA ILE A 8 -2.64 11.32 6.90
C ILE A 8 -3.07 11.17 5.44
N ILE A 9 -4.11 11.88 5.00
CA ILE A 9 -4.60 11.85 3.62
C ILE A 9 -3.54 12.43 2.67
N GLU A 10 -2.95 13.58 3.01
CA GLU A 10 -1.90 14.22 2.24
C GLU A 10 -0.67 13.32 2.09
N ASP A 11 -0.19 12.73 3.18
CA ASP A 11 0.93 11.78 3.20
C ASP A 11 0.66 10.56 2.28
N LEU A 12 -0.58 10.04 2.29
CA LEU A 12 -0.96 8.92 1.45
C LEU A 12 -1.00 9.30 -0.03
N VAL A 13 -1.46 10.50 -0.37
CA VAL A 13 -1.43 11.02 -1.75
C VAL A 13 0.01 11.17 -2.22
N GLU A 14 0.90 11.74 -1.41
CA GLU A 14 2.32 11.87 -1.75
C GLU A 14 2.97 10.49 -1.98
N GLN A 15 2.70 9.52 -1.12
CA GLN A 15 3.21 8.16 -1.29
C GLN A 15 2.71 7.48 -2.57
N ILE A 16 1.45 7.73 -2.98
CA ILE A 16 0.90 7.22 -4.25
C ILE A 16 1.65 7.83 -5.43
N LEU A 17 1.88 9.14 -5.43
CA LEU A 17 2.59 9.84 -6.50
C LEU A 17 4.05 9.37 -6.60
N ASN A 18 4.76 9.30 -5.48
CA ASN A 18 6.14 8.82 -5.46
C ASN A 18 6.27 7.37 -5.95
N THR A 19 5.32 6.52 -5.57
CA THR A 19 5.32 5.12 -6.05
C THR A 19 4.97 5.03 -7.53
N GLN A 20 4.12 5.92 -8.05
CA GLN A 20 3.80 5.99 -9.47
C GLN A 20 5.03 6.40 -10.31
N GLU A 21 5.89 7.28 -9.80
CA GLU A 21 7.16 7.61 -10.46
C GLU A 21 8.12 6.41 -10.48
N MET A 22 8.16 5.60 -9.41
CA MET A 22 8.93 4.34 -9.42
C MET A 22 8.40 3.33 -10.44
N VAL A 23 7.07 3.23 -10.61
CA VAL A 23 6.50 2.38 -11.67
C VAL A 23 7.00 2.82 -13.04
N LYS A 24 6.94 4.13 -13.36
CA LYS A 24 7.41 4.66 -14.64
C LYS A 24 8.90 4.40 -14.85
N LEU A 25 9.72 4.69 -13.82
CA LEU A 25 11.17 4.47 -13.87
C LEU A 25 11.51 3.03 -14.27
N HIS A 26 10.88 2.05 -13.63
CA HIS A 26 11.15 0.63 -13.92
C HIS A 26 10.48 0.14 -15.20
N GLN A 27 9.37 0.75 -15.64
CA GLN A 27 8.80 0.48 -16.97
C GLN A 27 9.74 0.92 -18.10
N ASP A 28 10.38 2.08 -17.97
CA ASP A 28 11.34 2.59 -18.96
C ASP A 28 12.63 1.74 -19.04
N HIS A 29 12.86 0.87 -18.04
CA HIS A 29 13.98 -0.06 -17.94
C HIS A 29 13.59 -1.53 -18.20
N ASP A 30 12.35 -1.81 -18.65
CA ASP A 30 11.81 -3.15 -18.89
C ASP A 30 11.94 -4.11 -17.68
N ASP A 31 11.91 -3.57 -16.46
CA ASP A 31 12.00 -4.34 -15.20
C ASP A 31 10.60 -4.73 -14.70
N GLU A 32 9.99 -5.71 -15.37
CA GLU A 32 8.62 -6.17 -15.11
C GLU A 32 8.38 -6.55 -13.63
N PHE A 33 9.38 -7.19 -13.00
CA PHE A 33 9.26 -7.60 -11.60
C PHE A 33 9.12 -6.40 -10.67
N MET A 34 9.97 -5.38 -10.83
CA MET A 34 9.89 -4.18 -9.99
C MET A 34 8.64 -3.35 -10.29
N VAL A 35 8.21 -3.31 -11.55
CA VAL A 35 6.94 -2.70 -11.94
C VAL A 35 5.78 -3.34 -11.17
N GLU A 36 5.71 -4.67 -11.09
CA GLU A 36 4.69 -5.36 -10.30
C GLU A 36 4.77 -5.02 -8.80
N GLN A 37 5.97 -4.97 -8.21
CA GLN A 37 6.15 -4.60 -6.80
C GLN A 37 5.67 -3.18 -6.50
N TYR A 38 5.99 -2.21 -7.36
CA TYR A 38 5.59 -0.83 -7.15
C TYR A 38 4.10 -0.63 -7.43
N ILE A 39 3.51 -1.31 -8.42
CA ILE A 39 2.06 -1.33 -8.62
C ILE A 39 1.36 -1.89 -7.38
N TYR A 40 1.85 -3.01 -6.83
CA TYR A 40 1.34 -3.59 -5.59
C TYR A 40 1.38 -2.57 -4.43
N ARG A 41 2.55 -1.93 -4.23
CA ARG A 41 2.75 -0.97 -3.15
C ARG A 41 1.86 0.27 -3.30
N ARG A 42 1.73 0.81 -4.51
CA ARG A 42 0.83 1.93 -4.83
C ARG A 42 -0.61 1.56 -4.49
N ASN A 43 -1.07 0.39 -4.91
CA ASN A 43 -2.42 -0.09 -4.65
C ASN A 43 -2.71 -0.25 -3.13
N SER A 44 -1.71 -0.63 -2.34
CA SER A 44 -1.79 -0.64 -0.87
C SER A 44 -2.02 0.76 -0.29
N PHE A 45 -1.33 1.79 -0.79
CA PHE A 45 -1.57 3.18 -0.38
C PHE A 45 -2.92 3.70 -0.81
N VAL A 46 -3.37 3.41 -2.04
CA VAL A 46 -4.72 3.76 -2.51
C VAL A 46 -5.77 3.15 -1.59
N LYS A 47 -5.61 1.89 -1.20
CA LYS A 47 -6.52 1.23 -0.26
C LYS A 47 -6.58 1.95 1.09
N LYS A 48 -5.44 2.35 1.65
CA LYS A 48 -5.39 3.12 2.90
C LYS A 48 -6.07 4.48 2.75
N LEU A 49 -5.81 5.19 1.65
CA LEU A 49 -6.42 6.50 1.36
C LEU A 49 -7.95 6.39 1.34
N LEU A 50 -8.47 5.38 0.64
CA LEU A 50 -9.90 5.09 0.58
C LEU A 50 -10.51 4.83 1.95
N ILE A 51 -9.80 4.10 2.84
CA ILE A 51 -10.25 3.87 4.21
C ILE A 51 -10.27 5.17 5.02
N GLU A 52 -9.26 6.03 4.88
CA GLU A 52 -9.24 7.32 5.58
C GLU A 52 -10.32 8.28 5.06
N LEU A 53 -10.64 8.25 3.76
CA LEU A 53 -11.74 9.01 3.18
C LEU A 53 -13.12 8.54 3.69
N LEU A 54 -13.32 7.22 3.85
CA LEU A 54 -14.54 6.69 4.46
C LEU A 54 -14.79 7.19 5.88
N LYS A 55 -13.73 7.51 6.63
CA LYS A 55 -13.85 8.08 7.98
C LYS A 55 -14.21 9.56 7.97
N VAL A 56 -13.97 10.25 6.85
CA VAL A 56 -14.32 11.67 6.66
C VAL A 56 -15.76 11.83 6.17
N GLU A 57 -16.22 10.90 5.33
CA GLU A 57 -17.48 11.03 4.60
C GLU A 57 -18.62 10.27 5.30
N GLU A 58 -19.33 10.94 6.21
CA GLU A 58 -20.41 10.32 7.01
C GLU A 58 -21.78 10.31 6.31
N GLN A 59 -21.96 11.01 5.18
CA GLN A 59 -23.31 11.38 4.72
C GLN A 59 -23.75 10.81 3.36
N ASN A 60 -22.82 10.38 2.49
CA ASN A 60 -23.19 9.91 1.15
C ASN A 60 -22.97 8.40 0.98
N GLN A 61 -24.06 7.63 1.12
CA GLN A 61 -24.05 6.17 0.98
C GLN A 61 -23.52 5.67 -0.37
N ASN A 62 -23.74 6.44 -1.45
CA ASN A 62 -23.24 6.07 -2.78
C ASN A 62 -21.70 6.17 -2.84
N ILE A 63 -21.13 7.22 -2.25
CA ILE A 63 -19.69 7.41 -2.16
C ILE A 63 -19.07 6.32 -1.28
N ILE A 64 -19.67 6.04 -0.12
CA ILE A 64 -19.22 4.95 0.77
C ILE A 64 -19.20 3.61 0.04
N GLN A 65 -20.26 3.29 -0.72
CA GLN A 65 -20.36 2.03 -1.44
C GLN A 65 -19.35 1.95 -2.59
N ALA A 66 -19.13 3.05 -3.32
CA ALA A 66 -18.11 3.13 -4.36
C ALA A 66 -16.71 2.88 -3.78
N ILE A 67 -16.37 3.54 -2.68
CA ILE A 67 -15.08 3.38 -2.00
C ILE A 67 -14.89 1.93 -1.51
N LYS A 68 -15.89 1.34 -0.85
CA LYS A 68 -15.86 -0.07 -0.42
C LYS A 68 -15.68 -1.04 -1.59
N THR A 69 -16.20 -0.70 -2.76
CA THR A 69 -16.06 -1.51 -3.98
C THR A 69 -14.64 -1.41 -4.52
N CYS A 70 -14.06 -0.21 -4.59
CA CYS A 70 -12.67 -0.01 -4.97
C CYS A 70 -11.71 -0.78 -4.05
N VAL A 71 -11.91 -0.73 -2.72
CA VAL A 71 -11.11 -1.49 -1.75
C VAL A 71 -11.15 -2.99 -2.04
N ARG A 72 -12.35 -3.56 -2.28
CA ARG A 72 -12.51 -4.99 -2.60
C ARG A 72 -11.87 -5.39 -3.93
N ILE A 73 -11.93 -4.52 -4.95
CA ILE A 73 -11.25 -4.76 -6.22
C ILE A 73 -9.75 -4.83 -5.98
N LEU A 74 -9.17 -3.85 -5.29
CA LEU A 74 -7.75 -3.81 -4.98
C LEU A 74 -7.29 -5.06 -4.21
N GLU A 75 -8.07 -5.53 -3.22
CA GLU A 75 -7.78 -6.77 -2.50
C GLU A 75 -7.72 -8.02 -3.39
N LYS A 76 -8.59 -8.10 -4.40
CA LYS A 76 -8.64 -9.24 -5.34
C LYS A 76 -7.56 -9.17 -6.42
N SER A 77 -7.18 -7.96 -6.83
CA SER A 77 -6.15 -7.70 -7.83
C SER A 77 -4.73 -7.84 -7.28
N THR A 78 -4.59 -8.12 -5.99
CA THR A 78 -3.31 -8.24 -5.31
C THR A 78 -2.86 -9.72 -5.35
N PRO A 79 -1.95 -10.15 -6.24
CA PRO A 79 -1.44 -11.52 -6.21
C PRO A 79 -0.69 -11.73 -4.90
N VAL A 80 -1.06 -12.77 -4.15
CA VAL A 80 -0.29 -13.24 -3.00
C VAL A 80 1.01 -13.83 -3.55
N GLN A 81 2.06 -13.02 -3.68
CA GLN A 81 3.40 -13.55 -3.92
C GLN A 81 3.81 -14.35 -2.68
N LYS A 82 3.49 -15.64 -2.68
CA LYS A 82 4.16 -16.62 -1.84
C LYS A 82 5.61 -16.65 -2.32
N GLY A 83 6.47 -15.83 -1.72
CA GLY A 83 7.90 -15.86 -1.96
C GLY A 83 8.44 -17.27 -1.69
N LYS A 84 8.59 -18.08 -2.74
CA LYS A 84 9.49 -19.23 -2.73
C LYS A 84 10.90 -18.66 -2.91
N GLY A 85 11.51 -18.20 -1.82
CA GLY A 85 12.91 -17.75 -1.87
C GLY A 85 13.27 -16.62 -0.91
N ALA A 86 13.00 -16.77 0.38
CA ALA A 86 13.64 -15.95 1.41
C ALA A 86 14.01 -16.82 2.63
N ARG A 87 14.75 -17.91 2.38
CA ARG A 87 15.48 -18.64 3.43
C ARG A 87 16.98 -18.39 3.27
N SER A 88 17.45 -17.20 3.65
CA SER A 88 18.85 -17.02 4.10
C SER A 88 19.14 -15.66 4.78
N GLY A 89 18.17 -15.05 5.48
CA GLY A 89 18.40 -13.76 6.16
C GLY A 89 18.20 -13.76 7.68
N LEU A 90 17.47 -14.74 8.23
CA LEU A 90 17.07 -14.76 9.65
C LEU A 90 17.90 -15.75 10.47
N LYS A 91 19.22 -15.58 10.46
CA LYS A 91 20.10 -16.14 11.49
C LYS A 91 21.07 -15.04 11.93
N ASN A 92 20.58 -14.12 12.76
CA ASN A 92 21.34 -13.42 13.82
C ASN A 92 20.59 -12.22 14.42
N LEU A 93 19.29 -12.36 14.71
CA LEU A 93 18.59 -11.42 15.60
C LEU A 93 17.94 -12.11 16.81
N ALA A 94 18.40 -13.32 17.15
CA ALA A 94 17.95 -14.08 18.32
C ALA A 94 19.09 -14.25 19.35
N SER A 95 20.01 -13.28 19.45
CA SER A 95 21.12 -13.29 20.43
C SER A 95 21.10 -12.06 21.36
N LEU A 96 19.96 -11.38 21.51
CA LEU A 96 19.79 -10.29 22.49
C LEU A 96 18.78 -10.61 23.61
N GLU A 97 18.29 -11.85 23.68
CA GLU A 97 17.53 -12.35 24.84
C GLU A 97 18.34 -13.42 25.59
N SER A 98 19.54 -13.05 26.00
CA SER A 98 20.25 -13.73 27.09
C SER A 98 20.92 -12.69 27.97
N ILE A 99 20.13 -11.71 28.40
CA ILE A 99 20.37 -10.97 29.64
C ILE A 99 19.15 -11.23 30.51
N ALA A 100 19.29 -12.24 31.37
CA ALA A 100 18.69 -12.31 32.69
C ALA A 100 19.84 -12.60 33.66
#